data_AF-A0A953JM44-F1
#
_entry.id   AF-A0A953JM44-F1
#
_cell.length_a   1.000
_cell.length_b   1.000
_cell.length_c   1.000
_cell.angle_alpha   90.00
_cell.angle_beta   90.00
_cell.angle_gamma   90.00
#
_symmetry.space_group_name_H-M   'P 1'
#
loop_
_entity.id
_entity.type
_entity.pdbx_description
1 polymer ?
#
loop_
_entity_poly.entity_id
_entity_poly.type
_entity_poly.pdbx_seq_one_letter_code
_entity_poly.pdbx_strand_id
1 'polypeptide(L)'
;RKTQSDWSSEADIGILARNLDASVLDVRLVEGFAIGLRTLGDGRGFEDTTLFLGRFLNNKIGLDVHCATATAWNTSVRYYGGHFAVATGINPALDRYGVRFSRGSADAYNNHNRHVFDAPNFELRQLDPNVAIPFLNETNGSAIIGRALRMEACSPIVARHTGAAQDCEYEVAWANTYQVGIEYTATATRCGNAVYNRHRAPMSRLPRLVAAVPNVRAAAFRHSATEIGVEGLAAVATSTTSATTLAGLSFNGLDGIIATSRGLLLDAQKGFAFVVDTSVAKEFALAHWLVGGADGGRLFVRCFDAAMTVRENIAGDVLASLTTMQWNSPSKAWTGGAVMADASLNRRMTVRLGPSVAYAQIGIVGF
;
A
#
# COMPACT_ATOMS: atom_id res chain seq x y z
N ARG A 1 -30.36 -18.61 -5.65
CA ARG A 1 -30.77 -18.98 -7.05
C ARG A 1 -30.75 -20.50 -7.21
N LYS A 2 -31.31 -21.07 -8.30
CA LYS A 2 -31.41 -22.53 -8.48
C LYS A 2 -30.16 -23.20 -9.08
N THR A 3 -29.49 -22.55 -10.04
CA THR A 3 -28.33 -23.12 -10.76
C THR A 3 -27.10 -22.27 -10.49
N GLN A 4 -25.96 -22.87 -10.11
CA GLN A 4 -24.70 -22.16 -9.89
C GLN A 4 -24.24 -21.39 -11.15
N SER A 5 -23.74 -20.17 -10.96
CA SER A 5 -23.06 -19.40 -12.01
C SER A 5 -21.70 -20.00 -12.35
N ASP A 6 -21.36 -20.02 -13.63
CA ASP A 6 -20.01 -20.32 -14.13
C ASP A 6 -19.01 -19.17 -13.88
N TRP A 7 -19.52 -18.03 -13.41
CA TRP A 7 -18.79 -16.79 -13.15
C TRP A 7 -18.15 -16.12 -14.39
N SER A 8 -18.61 -16.47 -15.59
CA SER A 8 -18.07 -15.90 -16.84
C SER A 8 -18.53 -14.46 -17.09
N SER A 9 -19.66 -14.04 -16.50
CA SER A 9 -20.27 -12.73 -16.73
C SER A 9 -20.44 -11.92 -15.45
N GLU A 10 -19.86 -10.73 -15.37
CA GLU A 10 -20.08 -9.79 -14.26
C GLU A 10 -21.42 -9.06 -14.31
N ALA A 11 -22.23 -9.27 -15.36
CA ALA A 11 -23.62 -8.85 -15.37
C ALA A 11 -24.51 -9.76 -14.51
N ASP A 12 -24.02 -10.96 -14.13
CA ASP A 12 -24.71 -11.90 -13.26
C ASP A 12 -24.59 -11.47 -11.79
N ILE A 13 -25.47 -10.54 -11.40
CA ILE A 13 -25.50 -9.90 -10.08
C ILE A 13 -26.73 -10.41 -9.30
N GLY A 14 -26.53 -10.84 -8.05
CA GLY A 14 -27.62 -11.29 -7.18
C GLY A 14 -28.46 -10.14 -6.64
N ILE A 15 -27.81 -9.13 -6.08
CA ILE A 15 -28.45 -7.92 -5.54
C ILE A 15 -27.71 -6.70 -6.06
N LEU A 16 -28.44 -5.74 -6.64
CA LEU A 16 -27.91 -4.44 -7.02
C LEU A 16 -28.54 -3.35 -6.15
N ALA A 17 -27.74 -2.75 -5.27
CA ALA A 17 -28.15 -1.62 -4.45
C ALA A 17 -27.56 -0.34 -5.05
N ARG A 18 -28.40 0.50 -5.66
CA ARG A 18 -27.97 1.69 -6.41
C ARG A 18 -28.27 2.97 -5.63
N ASN A 19 -27.26 3.83 -5.52
CA ASN A 19 -27.34 5.18 -4.98
C ASN A 19 -28.06 5.28 -3.61
N LEU A 20 -27.77 4.35 -2.70
CA LEU A 20 -28.27 4.45 -1.33
C LEU A 20 -27.45 5.51 -0.57
N ASP A 21 -28.17 6.43 0.05
CA ASP A 21 -27.60 7.52 0.84
C ASP A 21 -28.27 7.52 2.23
N ALA A 22 -27.47 7.69 3.28
CA ALA A 22 -27.91 7.70 4.68
C ALA A 22 -28.88 6.57 5.04
N SER A 23 -28.63 5.37 4.52
CA SER A 23 -29.57 4.24 4.55
C SER A 23 -29.09 3.09 5.43
N VAL A 24 -29.98 2.11 5.66
CA VAL A 24 -29.64 0.82 6.24
C VAL A 24 -30.06 -0.29 5.27
N LEU A 25 -29.14 -1.22 4.98
CA LEU A 25 -29.41 -2.41 4.17
C LEU A 25 -29.01 -3.67 4.93
N ASP A 26 -29.96 -4.58 5.12
CA ASP A 26 -29.74 -5.88 5.75
C ASP A 26 -29.83 -7.00 4.70
N VAL A 27 -28.70 -7.65 4.42
CA VAL A 27 -28.60 -8.75 3.46
C VAL A 27 -28.47 -10.05 4.21
N ARG A 28 -29.53 -10.87 4.21
CA ARG A 28 -29.52 -12.15 4.92
C ARG A 28 -28.76 -13.26 4.20
N LEU A 29 -28.97 -13.40 2.90
CA LEU A 29 -28.33 -14.41 2.05
C LEU A 29 -28.28 -13.94 0.61
N VAL A 30 -27.12 -14.09 -0.04
CA VAL A 30 -26.99 -14.06 -1.49
C VAL A 30 -26.03 -15.15 -1.94
N GLU A 31 -26.46 -15.95 -2.92
CA GLU A 31 -25.74 -17.17 -3.27
C GLU A 31 -25.74 -17.50 -4.76
N GLY A 32 -24.56 -17.92 -5.24
CA GLY A 32 -24.37 -18.63 -6.50
C GLY A 32 -24.15 -17.75 -7.74
N PHE A 33 -23.90 -16.46 -7.58
CA PHE A 33 -23.77 -15.47 -8.66
C PHE A 33 -22.32 -15.20 -9.03
N ALA A 34 -22.04 -14.53 -10.16
CA ALA A 34 -20.72 -13.94 -10.35
C ALA A 34 -20.47 -12.85 -9.29
N ILE A 35 -21.45 -11.98 -9.08
CA ILE A 35 -21.40 -10.95 -8.03
C ILE A 35 -22.59 -11.17 -7.10
N GLY A 36 -22.34 -11.38 -5.81
CA GLY A 36 -23.38 -11.52 -4.82
C GLY A 36 -24.16 -10.21 -4.66
N LEU A 37 -23.53 -9.21 -4.06
CA LEU A 37 -24.06 -7.86 -3.92
C LEU A 37 -23.18 -6.88 -4.67
N ARG A 38 -23.78 -5.95 -5.42
CA ARG A 38 -23.12 -4.74 -5.90
C ARG A 38 -23.73 -3.52 -5.23
N THR A 39 -22.91 -2.74 -4.53
CA THR A 39 -23.23 -1.36 -4.15
C THR A 39 -22.76 -0.45 -5.27
N LEU A 40 -23.66 0.35 -5.83
CA LEU A 40 -23.44 1.06 -7.07
C LEU A 40 -23.69 2.56 -6.88
N GLY A 41 -22.64 3.36 -7.06
CA GLY A 41 -22.77 4.78 -7.41
C GLY A 41 -22.93 4.94 -8.92
N ASP A 42 -23.98 5.61 -9.37
CA ASP A 42 -24.31 5.83 -10.79
C ASP A 42 -24.94 7.22 -10.99
N GLY A 43 -24.14 8.18 -11.47
CA GLY A 43 -24.50 9.59 -11.55
C GLY A 43 -24.74 10.30 -10.20
N ARG A 44 -24.74 9.55 -9.10
CA ARG A 44 -24.90 9.98 -7.70
C ARG A 44 -24.10 9.05 -6.77
N GLY A 45 -24.09 9.37 -5.48
CA GLY A 45 -23.41 8.63 -4.43
C GLY A 45 -24.13 7.37 -3.97
N PHE A 46 -23.36 6.34 -3.64
CA PHE A 46 -23.70 5.36 -2.60
C PHE A 46 -22.88 5.71 -1.34
N GLU A 47 -23.49 6.32 -0.33
CA GLU A 47 -22.75 6.87 0.80
C GLU A 47 -23.49 6.83 2.13
N ASP A 48 -22.73 7.03 3.21
CA ASP A 48 -23.21 7.15 4.60
C ASP A 48 -24.19 6.06 5.06
N THR A 49 -24.12 4.92 4.37
CA THR A 49 -25.05 3.80 4.53
C THR A 49 -24.42 2.74 5.44
N THR A 50 -25.26 2.06 6.19
CA THR A 50 -24.87 0.92 7.03
C THR A 50 -25.39 -0.38 6.45
N LEU A 51 -24.51 -1.35 6.26
CA LEU A 51 -24.84 -2.68 5.76
C LEU A 51 -24.66 -3.73 6.86
N PHE A 52 -25.68 -4.52 7.10
CA PHE A 52 -25.59 -5.76 7.85
C PHE A 52 -25.45 -6.92 6.86
N LEU A 53 -24.30 -7.59 6.90
CA LEU A 53 -23.93 -8.62 5.95
C LEU A 53 -24.13 -10.00 6.59
N GLY A 54 -25.07 -10.77 6.04
CA GLY A 54 -25.35 -12.15 6.40
C GLY A 54 -24.45 -13.12 5.63
N ARG A 55 -25.04 -14.02 4.85
CA ARG A 55 -24.30 -15.07 4.12
C ARG A 55 -24.12 -14.72 2.64
N PHE A 56 -22.89 -14.85 2.16
CA PHE A 56 -22.48 -14.62 0.79
C PHE A 56 -21.82 -15.91 0.28
N LEU A 57 -22.60 -16.80 -0.32
CA LEU A 57 -22.16 -18.17 -0.61
C LEU A 57 -21.95 -18.37 -2.11
N ASN A 58 -20.90 -19.09 -2.50
CA ASN A 58 -20.68 -19.56 -3.88
C ASN A 58 -20.70 -18.44 -4.95
N ASN A 59 -20.34 -17.22 -4.54
CA ASN A 59 -20.17 -16.09 -5.45
C ASN A 59 -18.69 -15.95 -5.85
N LYS A 60 -18.40 -15.50 -7.09
CA LYS A 60 -17.00 -15.15 -7.45
C LYS A 60 -16.54 -13.96 -6.62
N ILE A 61 -17.39 -12.94 -6.57
CA ILE A 61 -17.23 -11.74 -5.77
C ILE A 61 -18.41 -11.66 -4.81
N GLY A 62 -18.15 -11.68 -3.51
CA GLY A 62 -19.21 -11.55 -2.52
C GLY A 62 -19.88 -10.19 -2.56
N LEU A 63 -19.09 -9.14 -2.36
CA LEU A 63 -19.50 -7.75 -2.41
C LEU A 63 -18.63 -6.98 -3.41
N ASP A 64 -19.25 -6.31 -4.36
CA ASP A 64 -18.60 -5.38 -5.29
C ASP A 64 -19.01 -3.94 -4.96
N VAL A 65 -18.03 -3.13 -4.57
CA VAL A 65 -18.17 -1.69 -4.30
C VAL A 65 -17.79 -0.96 -5.58
N HIS A 66 -18.79 -0.42 -6.28
CA HIS A 66 -18.65 0.00 -7.67
C HIS A 66 -19.13 1.44 -7.93
N CYS A 67 -18.41 2.15 -8.79
CA CYS A 67 -18.85 3.41 -9.40
C CYS A 67 -18.95 3.26 -10.92
N ALA A 68 -20.12 3.53 -11.50
CA ALA A 68 -20.32 3.42 -12.96
C ALA A 68 -19.78 4.62 -13.74
N THR A 69 -19.82 5.82 -13.17
CA THR A 69 -19.53 7.08 -13.89
C THR A 69 -18.53 7.96 -13.16
N ALA A 70 -17.99 8.96 -13.86
CA ALA A 70 -17.05 9.94 -13.32
C ALA A 70 -17.69 10.84 -12.24
N THR A 71 -19.00 11.06 -12.33
CA THR A 71 -19.78 11.94 -11.44
C THR A 71 -20.40 11.19 -10.25
N ALA A 72 -20.29 9.87 -10.20
CA ALA A 72 -20.74 9.06 -9.09
C ALA A 72 -19.70 9.01 -7.96
N TRP A 73 -20.07 8.45 -6.81
CA TRP A 73 -19.13 8.07 -5.76
C TRP A 73 -19.67 6.89 -4.96
N ASN A 74 -18.77 6.18 -4.26
CA ASN A 74 -19.13 5.14 -3.31
C ASN A 74 -18.14 5.23 -2.16
N THR A 75 -18.60 5.72 -1.01
CA THR A 75 -17.72 6.23 0.06
C THR A 75 -18.43 6.21 1.42
N SER A 76 -17.68 6.24 2.53
CA SER A 76 -18.24 6.43 3.89
C SER A 76 -19.26 5.35 4.31
N VAL A 77 -19.03 4.10 3.91
CA VAL A 77 -19.94 2.98 4.18
C VAL A 77 -19.44 2.12 5.34
N ARG A 78 -20.37 1.68 6.20
CA ARG A 78 -20.08 0.77 7.34
C ARG A 78 -20.68 -0.60 7.06
N TYR A 79 -19.91 -1.66 7.28
CA TYR A 79 -20.30 -3.04 7.02
C TYR A 79 -20.11 -3.87 8.30
N TYR A 80 -21.15 -4.56 8.74
CA TYR A 80 -21.14 -5.40 9.93
C TYR A 80 -21.30 -6.87 9.57
N GLY A 81 -20.34 -7.69 9.99
CA GLY A 81 -20.33 -9.13 9.75
C GLY A 81 -19.99 -9.49 8.30
N GLY A 82 -20.71 -10.47 7.78
CA GLY A 82 -20.49 -11.06 6.46
C GLY A 82 -19.77 -12.39 6.56
N HIS A 83 -20.42 -13.46 6.08
CA HIS A 83 -19.79 -14.75 5.87
C HIS A 83 -19.66 -15.00 4.36
N PHE A 84 -18.48 -14.71 3.82
CA PHE A 84 -18.12 -14.89 2.43
C PHE A 84 -17.48 -16.25 2.25
N ALA A 85 -18.20 -17.20 1.68
CA ALA A 85 -17.73 -18.57 1.56
C ALA A 85 -17.97 -19.13 0.17
N VAL A 86 -17.09 -20.02 -0.26
CA VAL A 86 -17.26 -20.82 -1.48
C VAL A 86 -17.17 -22.28 -1.09
N ALA A 87 -18.08 -23.11 -1.59
CA ALA A 87 -18.04 -24.55 -1.35
C ALA A 87 -16.96 -25.23 -2.21
N THR A 88 -16.47 -26.38 -1.75
CA THR A 88 -15.56 -27.22 -2.51
C THR A 88 -16.16 -27.60 -3.87
N GLY A 89 -15.34 -27.57 -4.93
CA GLY A 89 -15.74 -27.95 -6.29
C GLY A 89 -16.42 -26.84 -7.10
N ILE A 90 -16.76 -25.69 -6.50
CA ILE A 90 -17.27 -24.54 -7.26
C ILE A 90 -16.14 -23.84 -7.98
N ASN A 91 -16.19 -23.90 -9.32
CA ASN A 91 -15.29 -23.23 -10.26
C ASN A 91 -13.82 -23.27 -9.79
N PRO A 92 -13.25 -24.46 -9.50
CA PRO A 92 -12.09 -24.61 -8.62
C PRO A 92 -10.86 -23.85 -9.10
N ALA A 93 -10.66 -23.73 -10.41
CA ALA A 93 -9.53 -23.03 -11.02
C ALA A 93 -9.70 -21.50 -11.13
N LEU A 94 -10.86 -20.94 -10.75
CA LEU A 94 -11.15 -19.51 -10.89
C LEU A 94 -10.87 -18.74 -9.60
N ASP A 95 -10.23 -17.58 -9.76
CA ASP A 95 -10.01 -16.59 -8.72
C ASP A 95 -11.32 -16.07 -8.13
N ARG A 96 -11.26 -15.69 -6.85
CA ARG A 96 -12.43 -15.38 -6.04
C ARG A 96 -12.10 -14.38 -4.94
N TYR A 97 -13.07 -13.53 -4.66
CA TYR A 97 -12.88 -12.33 -3.86
C TYR A 97 -14.04 -12.19 -2.87
N GLY A 98 -13.72 -11.94 -1.61
CA GLY A 98 -14.76 -11.60 -0.64
C GLY A 98 -15.41 -10.26 -0.98
N VAL A 99 -14.57 -9.23 -1.07
CA VAL A 99 -14.93 -7.85 -1.38
C VAL A 99 -14.05 -7.34 -2.51
N ARG A 100 -14.64 -6.65 -3.48
CA ARG A 100 -13.93 -5.94 -4.54
C ARG A 100 -14.29 -4.46 -4.52
N PHE A 101 -13.30 -3.59 -4.71
CA PHE A 101 -13.47 -2.19 -5.06
C PHE A 101 -13.13 -2.02 -6.52
N SER A 102 -14.09 -1.55 -7.32
CA SER A 102 -13.98 -1.51 -8.78
C SER A 102 -14.69 -0.28 -9.36
N ARG A 103 -14.47 -0.04 -10.66
CA ARG A 103 -15.08 1.07 -11.40
C ARG A 103 -15.45 0.65 -12.82
N GLY A 104 -16.47 1.27 -13.39
CA GLY A 104 -17.05 0.88 -14.68
C GLY A 104 -16.16 1.22 -15.89
N SER A 105 -15.34 2.27 -15.77
CA SER A 105 -14.40 2.70 -16.82
C SER A 105 -13.18 3.40 -16.20
N ALA A 106 -12.16 3.70 -17.02
CA ALA A 106 -10.97 4.42 -16.57
C ALA A 106 -11.27 5.85 -16.08
N ASP A 107 -12.35 6.46 -16.57
CA ASP A 107 -12.79 7.81 -16.20
C ASP A 107 -13.79 7.81 -15.05
N ALA A 108 -14.33 6.64 -14.66
CA ALA A 108 -15.23 6.53 -13.54
C ALA A 108 -14.52 6.85 -12.21
N TYR A 109 -15.32 7.35 -11.26
CA TYR A 109 -14.83 7.76 -9.94
C TYR A 109 -14.02 6.64 -9.30
N ASN A 110 -12.81 6.98 -8.83
CA ASN A 110 -11.80 6.00 -8.44
C ASN A 110 -11.34 6.12 -6.98
N ASN A 111 -11.90 7.04 -6.21
CA ASN A 111 -11.44 7.32 -4.84
C ASN A 111 -12.46 6.78 -3.81
N HIS A 112 -12.62 5.46 -3.77
CA HIS A 112 -13.53 4.77 -2.85
C HIS A 112 -13.01 4.91 -1.42
N ASN A 113 -13.49 5.91 -0.68
CA ASN A 113 -12.87 6.31 0.58
C ASN A 113 -13.70 5.85 1.77
N ARG A 114 -13.03 5.60 2.91
CA ARG A 114 -13.67 5.38 4.21
C ARG A 114 -14.70 4.25 4.19
N HIS A 115 -14.27 3.04 3.89
CA HIS A 115 -15.09 1.83 4.02
C HIS A 115 -14.65 1.04 5.24
N VAL A 116 -15.56 0.77 6.17
CA VAL A 116 -15.23 0.12 7.45
C VAL A 116 -15.98 -1.20 7.58
N PHE A 117 -15.26 -2.31 7.62
CA PHE A 117 -15.77 -3.65 7.81
C PHE A 117 -15.46 -4.14 9.21
N ASP A 118 -16.48 -4.46 10.00
CA ASP A 118 -16.33 -4.97 11.35
C ASP A 118 -16.70 -6.47 11.38
N ALA A 119 -15.69 -7.30 11.70
CA ALA A 119 -15.77 -8.75 11.87
C ALA A 119 -16.28 -9.59 10.66
N PRO A 120 -15.85 -9.32 9.41
CA PRO A 120 -16.15 -10.21 8.29
C PRO A 120 -15.36 -11.53 8.38
N ASN A 121 -15.96 -12.59 7.83
CA ASN A 121 -15.43 -13.93 7.77
C ASN A 121 -15.31 -14.40 6.33
N PHE A 122 -14.11 -14.85 5.94
CA PHE A 122 -13.78 -15.31 4.60
C PHE A 122 -13.38 -16.79 4.63
N GLU A 123 -14.13 -17.62 3.92
CA GLU A 123 -13.87 -19.05 3.71
C GLU A 123 -13.87 -19.36 2.21
N LEU A 124 -12.86 -18.83 1.51
CA LEU A 124 -12.92 -18.67 0.06
C LEU A 124 -12.48 -19.92 -0.73
N ARG A 125 -11.84 -20.91 -0.08
CA ARG A 125 -11.34 -22.15 -0.70
C ARG A 125 -10.27 -21.89 -1.77
N GLN A 126 -9.11 -21.46 -1.29
CA GLN A 126 -7.87 -21.46 -2.04
C GLN A 126 -7.50 -22.90 -2.41
N LEU A 127 -7.29 -23.11 -3.70
CA LEU A 127 -6.81 -24.35 -4.32
C LEU A 127 -6.02 -23.94 -5.56
N ASP A 128 -4.81 -24.47 -5.73
CA ASP A 128 -4.04 -24.16 -6.94
C ASP A 128 -4.83 -24.59 -8.20
N PRO A 129 -4.90 -23.74 -9.25
CA PRO A 129 -4.12 -22.51 -9.45
C PRO A 129 -4.81 -21.21 -8.99
N ASN A 130 -5.93 -21.28 -8.27
CA ASN A 130 -6.72 -20.08 -7.95
C ASN A 130 -6.05 -19.17 -6.90
N VAL A 131 -6.45 -17.91 -6.94
CA VAL A 131 -6.22 -16.93 -5.89
C VAL A 131 -7.54 -16.61 -5.19
N ALA A 132 -7.56 -16.77 -3.87
CA ALA A 132 -8.75 -16.61 -3.04
C ALA A 132 -8.46 -15.62 -1.91
N ILE A 133 -8.86 -14.35 -2.08
CA ILE A 133 -8.47 -13.26 -1.17
C ILE A 133 -9.67 -12.48 -0.63
N PRO A 134 -9.61 -11.98 0.62
CA PRO A 134 -10.66 -11.15 1.19
C PRO A 134 -10.94 -9.87 0.41
N PHE A 135 -9.92 -9.07 0.08
CA PHE A 135 -10.08 -7.77 -0.56
C PHE A 135 -9.31 -7.66 -1.88
N LEU A 136 -10.01 -7.31 -2.95
CA LEU A 136 -9.40 -6.85 -4.20
C LEU A 136 -9.67 -5.35 -4.35
N ASN A 137 -8.63 -4.52 -4.33
CA ASN A 137 -8.76 -3.08 -4.51
C ASN A 137 -8.15 -2.63 -5.83
N GLU A 138 -9.02 -2.32 -6.79
CA GLU A 138 -8.65 -1.88 -8.13
C GLU A 138 -8.67 -0.35 -8.27
N THR A 139 -8.76 0.34 -7.14
CA THR A 139 -9.06 1.77 -7.07
C THR A 139 -7.93 2.54 -6.38
N ASN A 140 -8.09 3.87 -6.33
CA ASN A 140 -7.20 4.78 -5.59
C ASN A 140 -7.79 5.17 -4.23
N GLY A 141 -8.75 4.39 -3.74
CA GLY A 141 -9.42 4.62 -2.46
C GLY A 141 -8.49 4.61 -1.26
N SER A 142 -8.87 5.37 -0.24
CA SER A 142 -8.15 5.48 1.03
C SER A 142 -9.02 5.09 2.23
N ALA A 143 -8.39 4.71 3.34
CA ALA A 143 -9.10 4.33 4.57
C ALA A 143 -10.11 3.17 4.37
N ILE A 144 -9.69 2.12 3.66
CA ILE A 144 -10.38 0.83 3.66
C ILE A 144 -9.93 0.07 4.91
N ILE A 145 -10.84 -0.08 5.87
CA ILE A 145 -10.53 -0.61 7.19
C ILE A 145 -11.28 -1.92 7.39
N GLY A 146 -10.57 -3.02 7.52
CA GLY A 146 -11.09 -4.31 7.94
C GLY A 146 -10.68 -4.64 9.37
N ARG A 147 -11.65 -4.79 10.28
CA ARG A 147 -11.41 -5.11 11.70
C ARG A 147 -11.81 -6.55 12.02
N ALA A 148 -11.03 -7.20 12.88
CA ALA A 148 -11.30 -8.54 13.38
C ALA A 148 -11.62 -9.58 12.28
N LEU A 149 -10.87 -9.56 11.18
CA LEU A 149 -11.08 -10.44 10.03
C LEU A 149 -10.79 -11.91 10.40
N ARG A 150 -11.64 -12.84 9.95
CA ARG A 150 -11.34 -14.27 9.91
C ARG A 150 -11.03 -14.72 8.48
N MET A 151 -9.92 -15.43 8.30
CA MET A 151 -9.49 -15.97 7.01
C MET A 151 -9.28 -17.48 7.09
N GLU A 152 -10.16 -18.26 6.47
CA GLU A 152 -10.03 -19.70 6.34
C GLU A 152 -9.90 -20.09 4.86
N ALA A 153 -8.94 -20.97 4.56
CA ALA A 153 -8.70 -21.45 3.21
C ALA A 153 -8.62 -20.29 2.22
N CYS A 154 -7.90 -19.23 2.60
CA CYS A 154 -7.59 -18.11 1.73
C CYS A 154 -6.12 -18.20 1.31
N SER A 155 -5.78 -17.57 0.19
CA SER A 155 -4.38 -17.28 -0.13
C SER A 155 -3.76 -16.47 1.03
N PRO A 156 -2.42 -16.50 1.22
CA PRO A 156 -1.72 -15.72 2.25
C PRO A 156 -1.68 -14.21 1.93
N ILE A 157 -2.79 -13.67 1.41
CA ILE A 157 -2.95 -12.32 0.89
C ILE A 157 -4.30 -11.84 1.43
N VAL A 158 -4.29 -10.87 2.36
CA VAL A 158 -5.54 -10.29 2.87
C VAL A 158 -6.14 -9.30 1.87
N ALA A 159 -5.27 -8.57 1.17
CA ALA A 159 -5.68 -7.64 0.13
C ALA A 159 -4.70 -7.65 -1.05
N ARG A 160 -5.24 -7.49 -2.25
CA ARG A 160 -4.48 -7.18 -3.46
C ARG A 160 -4.81 -5.77 -3.91
N HIS A 161 -3.80 -4.93 -4.08
CA HIS A 161 -3.94 -3.55 -4.53
C HIS A 161 -3.34 -3.42 -5.94
N THR A 162 -4.14 -2.91 -6.89
CA THR A 162 -3.69 -2.72 -8.29
C THR A 162 -3.58 -1.26 -8.69
N GLY A 163 -4.09 -0.34 -7.86
CA GLY A 163 -4.06 1.11 -8.06
C GLY A 163 -3.21 1.86 -7.03
N ALA A 164 -3.65 3.07 -6.67
CA ALA A 164 -2.95 3.96 -5.75
C ALA A 164 -3.54 3.93 -4.32
N ALA A 165 -4.18 2.82 -3.93
CA ALA A 165 -4.82 2.70 -2.62
C ALA A 165 -3.79 2.83 -1.48
N GLN A 166 -4.14 3.64 -0.48
CA GLN A 166 -3.28 4.00 0.64
C GLN A 166 -4.10 4.12 1.93
N ASP A 167 -3.43 4.18 3.08
CA ASP A 167 -4.07 4.35 4.39
C ASP A 167 -5.13 3.27 4.71
N CYS A 168 -5.04 2.09 4.08
CA CYS A 168 -5.90 0.95 4.36
C CYS A 168 -5.33 0.12 5.52
N GLU A 169 -6.22 -0.45 6.32
CA GLU A 169 -5.84 -1.26 7.49
C GLU A 169 -6.60 -2.59 7.46
N TYR A 170 -5.89 -3.70 7.57
CA TYR A 170 -6.49 -5.04 7.61
C TYR A 170 -6.04 -5.78 8.87
N GLU A 171 -6.93 -5.86 9.84
CA GLU A 171 -6.69 -6.54 11.11
C GLU A 171 -7.19 -7.98 11.07
N VAL A 172 -6.26 -8.94 10.93
CA VAL A 172 -6.58 -10.37 10.83
C VAL A 172 -6.60 -11.01 12.22
N ALA A 173 -7.80 -11.16 12.78
CA ALA A 173 -8.04 -11.82 14.07
C ALA A 173 -7.65 -13.29 14.06
N TRP A 174 -7.92 -14.00 12.97
CA TRP A 174 -7.59 -15.42 12.82
C TRP A 174 -7.32 -15.78 11.36
N ALA A 175 -6.30 -16.60 11.12
CA ALA A 175 -6.08 -17.25 9.83
C ALA A 175 -5.55 -18.69 9.98
N ASN A 176 -5.90 -19.57 9.04
CA ASN A 176 -5.31 -20.92 8.95
C ASN A 176 -4.04 -20.98 8.07
N THR A 177 -3.61 -19.86 7.49
CA THR A 177 -2.39 -19.72 6.68
C THR A 177 -1.33 -18.84 7.36
N TYR A 178 -0.11 -18.79 6.82
CA TYR A 178 1.03 -18.02 7.34
C TYR A 178 1.36 -16.84 6.40
N GLN A 179 2.16 -15.89 6.90
CA GLN A 179 2.69 -14.76 6.10
C GLN A 179 1.60 -13.93 5.40
N VAL A 180 0.44 -13.79 6.04
CA VAL A 180 -0.65 -12.97 5.51
C VAL A 180 -0.17 -11.52 5.34
N GLY A 181 -0.20 -11.04 4.11
CA GLY A 181 0.24 -9.70 3.75
C GLY A 181 -0.64 -9.03 2.71
N ILE A 182 -0.18 -7.87 2.22
CA ILE A 182 -0.76 -7.19 1.06
C ILE A 182 0.10 -7.50 -0.15
N GLU A 183 -0.55 -7.89 -1.22
CA GLU A 183 0.04 -8.00 -2.55
C GLU A 183 -0.19 -6.68 -3.29
N TYR A 184 0.90 -6.09 -3.79
CA TYR A 184 0.84 -4.96 -4.71
C TYR A 184 1.24 -5.47 -6.09
N THR A 185 0.37 -5.31 -7.08
CA THR A 185 0.68 -5.73 -8.45
C THR A 185 1.66 -4.76 -9.11
N ALA A 186 2.19 -5.12 -10.28
CA ALA A 186 3.07 -4.24 -11.04
C ALA A 186 2.44 -2.90 -11.46
N THR A 187 1.10 -2.81 -11.46
CA THR A 187 0.37 -1.58 -11.75
C THR A 187 0.12 -0.70 -10.54
N ALA A 188 0.39 -1.19 -9.33
CA ALA A 188 0.22 -0.41 -8.10
C ALA A 188 1.22 0.76 -8.10
N THR A 189 0.75 1.95 -7.70
CA THR A 189 1.56 3.18 -7.76
C THR A 189 1.82 3.83 -6.40
N ARG A 190 1.22 3.29 -5.33
CA ARG A 190 1.39 3.74 -3.93
C ARG A 190 1.33 2.56 -2.97
N CYS A 191 1.82 2.79 -1.75
CA CYS A 191 1.64 1.90 -0.61
C CYS A 191 1.33 2.71 0.67
N GLY A 192 1.60 2.15 1.85
CA GLY A 192 1.29 2.78 3.14
C GLY A 192 0.12 2.14 3.86
N ASN A 193 -0.32 0.97 3.39
CA ASN A 193 -1.36 0.18 4.02
C ASN A 193 -0.75 -0.77 5.07
N ALA A 194 -1.52 -1.14 6.09
CA ALA A 194 -1.07 -1.97 7.20
C ALA A 194 -1.84 -3.29 7.28
N VAL A 195 -1.14 -4.38 7.63
CA VAL A 195 -1.75 -5.64 8.06
C VAL A 195 -1.42 -5.88 9.51
N TYR A 196 -2.44 -5.97 10.35
CA TYR A 196 -2.30 -6.33 11.76
C TYR A 196 -2.68 -7.79 11.95
N ASN A 197 -1.71 -8.69 11.79
CA ASN A 197 -1.91 -10.11 12.10
C ASN A 197 -2.03 -10.28 13.60
N ARG A 198 -3.27 -10.40 14.09
CA ARG A 198 -3.51 -10.53 15.53
C ARG A 198 -3.25 -11.94 16.04
N HIS A 199 -3.51 -12.92 15.19
CA HIS A 199 -3.19 -14.31 15.46
C HIS A 199 -1.67 -14.48 15.62
N ARG A 200 -1.26 -15.16 16.69
CA ARG A 200 0.08 -15.70 16.97
C ARG A 200 1.17 -14.73 17.45
N ALA A 201 1.30 -13.50 16.95
CA ALA A 201 2.42 -12.61 17.33
C ALA A 201 1.99 -11.15 17.59
N PRO A 202 1.20 -10.88 18.64
CA PRO A 202 0.65 -9.56 18.91
C PRO A 202 1.65 -8.41 18.97
N MET A 203 2.89 -8.69 19.39
CA MET A 203 3.95 -7.68 19.57
C MET A 203 4.65 -7.27 18.27
N SER A 204 4.55 -8.04 17.17
CA SER A 204 5.13 -7.65 15.88
C SER A 204 4.40 -6.48 15.22
N ARG A 205 3.27 -6.05 15.80
CA ARG A 205 2.43 -4.94 15.33
C ARG A 205 3.02 -3.56 15.64
N LEU A 206 4.05 -3.50 16.48
CA LEU A 206 4.65 -2.23 16.89
C LEU A 206 5.82 -1.88 15.97
N PRO A 207 5.91 -0.63 15.47
CA PRO A 207 7.09 -0.16 14.77
C PRO A 207 8.33 -0.37 15.64
N ARG A 208 9.30 -1.11 15.12
CA ARG A 208 10.61 -1.28 15.75
C ARG A 208 11.54 -0.19 15.23
N LEU A 209 12.20 0.52 16.14
CA LEU A 209 13.30 1.40 15.75
C LEU A 209 14.44 0.54 15.18
N VAL A 210 14.82 0.80 13.93
CA VAL A 210 15.95 0.12 13.26
C VAL A 210 17.24 0.91 13.43
N ALA A 211 17.18 2.22 13.17
CA ALA A 211 18.29 3.17 13.34
C ALA A 211 17.73 4.58 13.54
N ALA A 212 18.51 5.47 14.15
CA ALA A 212 18.18 6.89 14.28
C ALA A 212 19.42 7.76 14.33
N VAL A 213 19.30 8.97 13.77
CA VAL A 213 20.20 10.10 14.01
C VAL A 213 19.35 11.21 14.64
N PRO A 214 19.26 11.29 15.98
CA PRO A 214 18.33 12.20 16.65
C PRO A 214 18.56 13.68 16.31
N ASN A 215 19.81 14.04 15.99
CA ASN A 215 20.17 15.39 15.57
C ASN A 215 21.25 15.32 14.48
N VAL A 216 20.84 15.52 13.23
CA VAL A 216 21.75 15.49 12.07
C VAL A 216 22.81 16.58 12.11
N ARG A 217 22.54 17.72 12.74
CA ARG A 217 23.52 18.80 12.89
C ARG A 217 24.60 18.45 13.92
N ALA A 218 24.24 17.77 15.00
CA ALA A 218 25.18 17.34 16.03
C ALA A 218 26.05 16.17 15.56
N ALA A 219 25.47 15.25 14.78
CA ALA A 219 26.18 14.12 14.17
C ALA A 219 26.98 14.51 12.90
N ALA A 220 26.87 15.76 12.45
CA ALA A 220 27.60 16.21 11.27
C ALA A 220 29.10 16.36 11.58
N PHE A 221 29.93 15.85 10.69
CA PHE A 221 31.38 16.00 10.74
C PHE A 221 31.91 16.55 9.42
N ARG A 222 33.06 17.22 9.50
CA ARG A 222 33.76 17.70 8.32
C ARG A 222 34.59 16.55 7.73
N HIS A 223 34.25 16.10 6.53
CA HIS A 223 35.00 15.04 5.84
C HIS A 223 36.26 15.60 5.18
N SER A 224 36.14 16.80 4.58
CA SER A 224 37.24 17.54 3.97
C SER A 224 37.00 19.06 4.10
N ALA A 225 37.84 19.90 3.49
CA ALA A 225 37.66 21.35 3.57
C ALA A 225 36.29 21.83 3.07
N THR A 226 35.68 21.11 2.12
CA THR A 226 34.43 21.48 1.44
C THR A 226 33.30 20.48 1.67
N GLU A 227 33.58 19.30 2.23
CA GLU A 227 32.60 18.21 2.33
C GLU A 227 32.15 17.97 3.78
N ILE A 228 30.85 17.74 3.94
CA ILE A 228 30.22 17.41 5.23
C ILE A 228 29.59 16.02 5.15
N GLY A 229 29.86 15.21 6.16
CA GLY A 229 29.23 13.92 6.41
C GLY A 229 28.33 13.97 7.65
N VAL A 230 27.55 12.91 7.87
CA VAL A 230 26.75 12.71 9.09
C VAL A 230 26.99 11.30 9.60
N GLU A 231 27.46 11.19 10.84
CA GLU A 231 27.69 9.90 11.46
C GLU A 231 26.39 9.07 11.51
N GLY A 232 26.49 7.81 11.09
CA GLY A 232 25.35 6.89 10.99
C GLY A 232 24.52 7.00 9.70
N LEU A 233 24.86 7.91 8.78
CA LEU A 233 24.21 8.06 7.47
C LEU A 233 25.24 7.99 6.34
N ALA A 234 24.81 7.49 5.18
CA ALA A 234 25.55 7.67 3.94
C ALA A 234 25.16 9.00 3.32
N ALA A 235 26.15 9.82 2.92
CA ALA A 235 25.87 10.93 2.02
C ALA A 235 25.55 10.36 0.63
N VAL A 236 24.52 10.91 -0.01
CA VAL A 236 24.00 10.45 -1.30
C VAL A 236 23.79 11.64 -2.23
N ALA A 237 23.94 11.39 -3.54
CA ALA A 237 23.68 12.38 -4.57
C ALA A 237 22.70 11.86 -5.62
N THR A 238 21.95 12.79 -6.22
CA THR A 238 21.14 12.53 -7.41
C THR A 238 21.66 13.18 -8.69
N SER A 239 22.96 13.48 -8.74
CA SER A 239 23.69 13.83 -9.96
C SER A 239 24.00 12.59 -10.80
N THR A 240 24.39 12.79 -12.06
CA THR A 240 24.81 11.71 -12.96
C THR A 240 25.97 10.90 -12.37
N THR A 241 25.89 9.57 -12.41
CA THR A 241 26.94 8.67 -11.91
C THR A 241 27.13 7.44 -12.79
N SER A 242 28.39 6.98 -12.92
CA SER A 242 28.73 5.68 -13.51
C SER A 242 28.77 4.54 -12.48
N ALA A 243 28.83 4.86 -11.18
CA ALA A 243 28.91 3.87 -10.13
C ALA A 243 27.63 3.01 -10.08
N THR A 244 27.81 1.72 -9.84
CA THR A 244 26.72 0.73 -9.79
C THR A 244 26.67 -0.04 -8.48
N THR A 245 27.62 0.17 -7.58
CA THR A 245 27.71 -0.57 -6.31
C THR A 245 27.26 0.28 -5.14
N LEU A 246 26.73 -0.36 -4.10
CA LEU A 246 26.36 0.30 -2.84
C LEU A 246 27.51 1.11 -2.27
N ALA A 247 28.72 0.55 -2.26
CA ALA A 247 29.92 1.23 -1.77
C ALA A 247 30.28 2.45 -2.63
N GLY A 248 30.25 2.33 -3.96
CA GLY A 248 30.53 3.45 -4.87
C GLY A 248 29.48 4.56 -4.86
N LEU A 249 28.32 4.30 -4.26
CA LEU A 249 27.18 5.21 -4.18
C LEU A 249 26.86 5.65 -2.74
N SER A 250 27.75 5.34 -1.79
CA SER A 250 27.67 5.75 -0.39
C SER A 250 28.90 6.59 -0.06
N PHE A 251 28.72 7.91 0.02
CA PHE A 251 29.82 8.83 0.27
C PHE A 251 29.95 9.11 1.78
N ASN A 252 31.18 9.34 2.24
CA ASN A 252 31.44 9.74 3.63
C ASN A 252 31.04 11.20 3.90
N GLY A 253 31.06 12.04 2.86
CA GLY A 253 30.59 13.42 2.87
C GLY A 253 30.48 13.94 1.45
N LEU A 254 29.76 15.04 1.27
CA LEU A 254 29.61 15.72 -0.01
C LEU A 254 29.73 17.23 0.16
N ASP A 255 30.08 17.91 -0.92
CA ASP A 255 29.94 19.35 -1.05
C ASP A 255 28.45 19.76 -1.17
N GLY A 256 28.17 21.06 -1.16
CA GLY A 256 26.80 21.57 -1.22
C GLY A 256 25.96 21.23 0.02
N ILE A 257 26.62 20.97 1.15
CA ILE A 257 25.99 20.73 2.44
C ILE A 257 26.50 21.79 3.41
N ILE A 258 25.58 22.56 3.98
CA ILE A 258 25.91 23.69 4.86
C ILE A 258 25.33 23.43 6.24
N ALA A 259 26.21 23.42 7.24
CA ALA A 259 25.80 23.34 8.64
C ALA A 259 25.22 24.68 9.10
N THR A 260 23.97 24.67 9.56
CA THR A 260 23.31 25.84 10.16
C THR A 260 23.27 25.73 11.68
N SER A 261 22.65 26.69 12.36
CA SER A 261 22.38 26.61 13.80
C SER A 261 21.29 25.59 14.17
N ARG A 262 20.44 25.18 13.22
CA ARG A 262 19.25 24.34 13.47
C ARG A 262 19.24 23.01 12.73
N GLY A 263 20.11 22.82 11.74
CA GLY A 263 20.08 21.65 10.85
C GLY A 263 21.17 21.72 9.79
N LEU A 264 21.04 20.88 8.77
CA LEU A 264 21.85 20.93 7.55
C LEU A 264 21.00 21.46 6.41
N LEU A 265 21.52 22.45 5.68
CA LEU A 265 20.98 22.87 4.40
C LEU A 265 21.63 22.01 3.32
N LEU A 266 20.79 21.42 2.46
CA LEU A 266 21.21 20.53 1.39
C LEU A 266 20.96 21.26 0.07
N ASP A 267 21.99 21.38 -0.76
CA ASP A 267 21.82 21.80 -2.14
C ASP A 267 20.94 20.79 -2.90
N ALA A 268 20.41 21.24 -4.04
CA ALA A 268 19.73 20.35 -4.97
C ALA A 268 20.62 19.13 -5.26
N GLN A 269 20.00 17.95 -5.26
CA GLN A 269 20.67 16.67 -5.52
C GLN A 269 21.64 16.18 -4.45
N LYS A 270 21.72 16.79 -3.26
CA LYS A 270 22.54 16.31 -2.14
C LYS A 270 21.65 15.79 -1.01
N GLY A 271 22.05 14.71 -0.34
CA GLY A 271 21.20 14.11 0.67
C GLY A 271 21.92 13.15 1.59
N PHE A 272 21.12 12.59 2.50
CA PHE A 272 21.56 11.57 3.43
C PHE A 272 20.56 10.43 3.49
N ALA A 273 21.06 9.21 3.63
CA ALA A 273 20.25 8.01 3.70
C ALA A 273 20.80 7.00 4.72
N PHE A 274 19.89 6.27 5.35
CA PHE A 274 20.23 5.03 6.04
C PHE A 274 20.47 3.94 5.01
N VAL A 275 21.47 3.08 5.24
CA VAL A 275 21.67 1.84 4.49
C VAL A 275 21.08 0.70 5.31
N VAL A 276 20.14 -0.05 4.73
CA VAL A 276 19.42 -1.13 5.42
C VAL A 276 19.54 -2.45 4.66
N ASP A 277 19.71 -3.54 5.41
CA ASP A 277 19.46 -4.91 4.93
C ASP A 277 17.94 -5.18 4.98
N THR A 278 17.41 -5.67 3.87
CA THR A 278 15.98 -5.83 3.61
C THR A 278 15.61 -7.30 3.42
N SER A 279 16.53 -8.23 3.67
CA SER A 279 16.33 -9.68 3.53
C SER A 279 15.17 -10.19 4.40
N VAL A 280 14.97 -9.60 5.58
CA VAL A 280 13.94 -9.99 6.55
C VAL A 280 12.75 -9.05 6.63
N ALA A 281 12.90 -7.80 6.18
CA ALA A 281 11.86 -6.77 6.23
C ALA A 281 11.83 -5.97 4.94
N LYS A 282 10.63 -5.78 4.38
CA LYS A 282 10.40 -5.04 3.14
C LYS A 282 9.66 -3.73 3.33
N GLU A 283 9.16 -3.46 4.53
CA GLU A 283 8.42 -2.24 4.84
C GLU A 283 9.15 -1.48 5.93
N PHE A 284 9.41 -0.20 5.65
CA PHE A 284 10.13 0.72 6.52
C PHE A 284 9.35 2.01 6.64
N ALA A 285 9.58 2.75 7.72
CA ALA A 285 9.04 4.07 7.90
C ALA A 285 10.20 5.06 8.14
N LEU A 286 10.36 6.02 7.25
CA LEU A 286 11.34 7.09 7.41
C LEU A 286 10.67 8.26 8.12
N ALA A 287 11.26 8.68 9.23
CA ALA A 287 10.88 9.91 9.91
C ALA A 287 11.94 10.99 9.70
N HIS A 288 11.51 12.18 9.28
CA HIS A 288 12.39 13.34 9.13
C HIS A 288 11.64 14.65 9.43
N TRP A 289 12.41 15.72 9.60
CA TRP A 289 11.92 17.05 9.89
C TRP A 289 12.56 18.05 8.94
N LEU A 290 11.74 18.90 8.33
CA LEU A 290 12.21 20.10 7.65
C LEU A 290 12.31 21.22 8.68
N VAL A 291 13.31 22.09 8.54
CA VAL A 291 13.61 23.11 9.55
C VAL A 291 13.09 24.46 9.08
N GLY A 292 12.25 25.08 9.91
CA GLY A 292 11.86 26.49 9.75
C GLY A 292 10.75 26.74 8.72
N GLY A 293 9.86 25.78 8.46
CA GLY A 293 8.76 25.96 7.50
C GLY A 293 9.23 25.93 6.04
N ALA A 294 10.45 25.48 5.78
CA ALA A 294 10.97 25.35 4.42
C ALA A 294 10.33 24.13 3.74
N ASP A 295 9.63 24.38 2.64
CA ASP A 295 9.25 23.33 1.72
C ASP A 295 10.49 22.88 0.95
N GLY A 296 10.61 21.58 0.73
CA GLY A 296 11.72 21.04 -0.04
C GLY A 296 12.05 19.60 0.28
N GLY A 297 13.07 19.16 -0.45
CA GLY A 297 13.55 17.80 -0.42
C GLY A 297 12.57 16.78 -0.98
N ARG A 298 13.10 15.61 -1.28
CA ARG A 298 12.35 14.47 -1.82
C ARG A 298 12.74 13.22 -1.06
N LEU A 299 11.76 12.35 -0.84
CA LEU A 299 12.02 10.97 -0.47
C LEU A 299 12.95 10.35 -1.51
N PHE A 300 14.01 9.71 -1.04
CA PHE A 300 15.04 9.09 -1.85
C PHE A 300 15.16 7.62 -1.46
N VAL A 301 15.13 6.75 -2.47
CA VAL A 301 15.36 5.32 -2.30
C VAL A 301 16.27 4.80 -3.41
N ARG A 302 17.31 4.06 -3.06
CA ARG A 302 18.14 3.33 -4.03
C ARG A 302 18.17 1.86 -3.64
N CYS A 303 17.87 0.98 -4.60
CA CYS A 303 17.73 -0.47 -4.37
C CYS A 303 18.94 -1.22 -4.91
N PHE A 304 19.37 -2.24 -4.16
CA PHE A 304 20.50 -3.09 -4.52
C PHE A 304 20.13 -4.56 -4.39
N ASP A 305 20.75 -5.40 -5.22
CA ASP A 305 20.65 -6.85 -5.15
C ASP A 305 21.58 -7.43 -4.08
N ALA A 306 21.60 -8.76 -3.96
CA ALA A 306 22.43 -9.48 -2.99
C ALA A 306 23.94 -9.29 -3.22
N ALA A 307 24.35 -8.94 -4.45
CA ALA A 307 25.73 -8.59 -4.79
C ALA A 307 26.02 -7.11 -4.55
N MET A 308 25.11 -6.37 -3.90
CA MET A 308 25.21 -4.94 -3.63
C MET A 308 25.32 -4.09 -4.91
N THR A 309 24.78 -4.58 -6.02
CA THR A 309 24.69 -3.85 -7.29
C THR A 309 23.31 -3.23 -7.44
N VAL A 310 23.24 -2.02 -8.01
CA VAL A 310 21.98 -1.29 -8.19
C VAL A 310 21.01 -2.09 -9.05
N ARG A 311 19.75 -2.14 -8.60
CA ARG A 311 18.63 -2.67 -9.38
C ARG A 311 18.02 -1.55 -10.20
N GLU A 312 18.45 -1.45 -11.45
CA GLU A 312 18.11 -0.31 -12.31
C GLU A 312 16.68 -0.40 -12.87
N ASN A 313 15.85 0.59 -12.55
CA ASN A 313 14.51 0.82 -13.11
C ASN A 313 13.57 -0.41 -13.13
N ILE A 314 13.54 -1.20 -12.05
CA ILE A 314 12.64 -2.35 -11.96
C ILE A 314 11.30 -1.92 -11.34
N ALA A 315 10.20 -2.09 -12.09
CA ALA A 315 8.87 -1.80 -11.59
C ALA A 315 8.54 -2.63 -10.33
N GLY A 316 7.98 -1.99 -9.32
CA GLY A 316 7.65 -2.62 -8.04
C GLY A 316 8.80 -2.75 -7.05
N ASP A 317 10.03 -2.35 -7.40
CA ASP A 317 11.14 -2.34 -6.44
C ASP A 317 10.96 -1.31 -5.33
N VAL A 318 10.24 -0.20 -5.58
CA VAL A 318 9.93 0.81 -4.58
C VAL A 318 8.50 1.31 -4.72
N LEU A 319 7.77 1.28 -3.61
CA LEU A 319 6.54 2.04 -3.41
C LEU A 319 6.69 2.92 -2.17
N ALA A 320 5.99 4.05 -2.16
CA ALA A 320 5.93 4.94 -1.01
C ALA A 320 4.49 5.37 -0.70
N SER A 321 4.22 5.73 0.55
CA SER A 321 3.02 6.46 0.92
C SER A 321 3.11 7.92 0.44
N LEU A 322 1.96 8.55 0.17
CA LEU A 322 1.80 9.99 -0.16
C LEU A 322 2.38 10.45 -1.50
N THR A 323 3.41 9.81 -2.02
CA THR A 323 4.02 10.14 -3.31
C THR A 323 4.17 8.90 -4.18
N THR A 324 4.09 9.10 -5.50
CA THR A 324 4.58 8.12 -6.46
C THR A 324 6.09 8.26 -6.60
N MET A 325 6.79 7.13 -6.65
CA MET A 325 8.24 7.08 -6.83
C MET A 325 8.58 7.12 -8.32
N GLN A 326 9.51 7.99 -8.70
CA GLN A 326 9.95 8.17 -10.08
C GLN A 326 11.41 7.75 -10.20
N TRP A 327 11.70 6.90 -11.19
CA TRP A 327 13.06 6.51 -11.52
C TRP A 327 13.83 7.71 -12.10
N ASN A 328 14.94 8.04 -11.47
CA ASN A 328 15.89 9.04 -11.94
C ASN A 328 17.12 8.31 -12.51
N SER A 329 17.14 8.19 -13.84
CA SER A 329 18.20 7.50 -14.59
C SER A 329 19.62 8.03 -14.30
N PRO A 330 19.88 9.35 -14.32
CA PRO A 330 21.21 9.90 -13.96
C PRO A 330 21.74 9.40 -12.61
N SER A 331 20.90 9.39 -11.58
CA SER A 331 21.29 9.04 -10.22
C SER A 331 21.17 7.55 -9.87
N LYS A 332 20.55 6.78 -10.77
CA LYS A 332 20.16 5.38 -10.56
C LYS A 332 19.38 5.19 -9.25
N ALA A 333 18.43 6.07 -8.97
CA ALA A 333 17.65 6.06 -7.74
C ALA A 333 16.18 6.42 -8.01
N TRP A 334 15.33 6.05 -7.06
CA TRP A 334 13.93 6.43 -7.02
C TRP A 334 13.79 7.69 -6.16
N THR A 335 13.07 8.68 -6.68
CA THR A 335 12.76 9.91 -5.93
C THR A 335 11.27 10.16 -5.90
N GLY A 336 10.77 10.76 -4.82
CA GLY A 336 9.39 11.23 -4.76
C GLY A 336 9.10 12.22 -5.90
N GLY A 337 7.97 12.05 -6.58
CA GLY A 337 7.61 12.88 -7.73
C GLY A 337 7.36 14.36 -7.39
N ALA A 338 6.99 14.66 -6.14
CA ALA A 338 6.78 16.00 -5.63
C ALA A 338 7.74 16.33 -4.48
N VAL A 339 8.01 17.64 -4.31
CA VAL A 339 8.69 18.15 -3.10
C VAL A 339 7.77 18.05 -1.90
N MET A 340 8.36 17.94 -0.71
CA MET A 340 7.61 17.88 0.53
C MET A 340 7.35 19.29 1.07
N ALA A 341 6.09 19.59 1.38
CA ALA A 341 5.75 20.83 2.07
C ALA A 341 5.71 20.59 3.58
N ASP A 342 6.46 21.38 4.37
CA ASP A 342 6.63 21.14 5.82
C ASP A 342 5.30 21.19 6.56
N ALA A 343 4.42 22.11 6.16
CA ALA A 343 3.11 22.31 6.79
C ALA A 343 2.15 21.12 6.63
N SER A 344 2.30 20.34 5.56
CA SER A 344 1.41 19.20 5.25
C SER A 344 2.12 17.85 5.30
N LEU A 345 3.41 17.82 5.68
CA LEU A 345 4.19 16.59 5.70
C LEU A 345 3.71 15.68 6.83
N ASN A 346 3.21 14.51 6.47
CA ASN A 346 3.18 13.41 7.41
C ASN A 346 4.63 13.02 7.69
N ARG A 347 5.11 13.36 8.89
CA ARG A 347 6.51 13.22 9.29
C ARG A 347 7.02 11.79 9.21
N ARG A 348 6.14 10.80 9.10
CA ARG A 348 6.47 9.39 8.90
C ARG A 348 5.97 8.95 7.53
N MET A 349 6.89 8.71 6.60
CA MET A 349 6.58 8.16 5.28
C MET A 349 6.92 6.67 5.24
N THR A 350 5.99 5.85 4.77
CA THR A 350 6.22 4.42 4.57
C THR A 350 6.88 4.19 3.21
N VAL A 351 7.89 3.34 3.20
CA VAL A 351 8.57 2.82 2.01
C VAL A 351 8.42 1.31 2.00
N ARG A 352 7.97 0.75 0.88
CA ARG A 352 7.95 -0.68 0.62
C ARG A 352 8.94 -1.02 -0.49
N LEU A 353 9.72 -2.08 -0.28
CA LEU A 353 10.71 -2.58 -1.20
C LEU A 353 10.27 -3.89 -1.85
N GLY A 354 10.68 -4.09 -3.10
CA GLY A 354 10.42 -5.31 -3.85
C GLY A 354 11.06 -6.55 -3.21
N PRO A 355 10.53 -7.75 -3.47
CA PRO A 355 11.02 -9.00 -2.86
C PRO A 355 12.50 -9.27 -3.19
N SER A 356 12.96 -8.89 -4.38
CA SER A 356 14.33 -9.11 -4.87
C SER A 356 15.33 -8.01 -4.48
N VAL A 357 14.90 -6.95 -3.80
CA VAL A 357 15.80 -5.95 -3.22
C VAL A 357 16.47 -6.58 -2.00
N ALA A 358 17.80 -6.61 -1.92
CA ALA A 358 18.50 -7.15 -0.75
C ALA A 358 18.95 -6.02 0.20
N TYR A 359 19.44 -4.92 -0.35
CA TYR A 359 19.81 -3.72 0.41
C TYR A 359 19.15 -2.48 -0.16
N ALA A 360 18.95 -1.47 0.68
CA ALA A 360 18.45 -0.18 0.23
C ALA A 360 19.12 0.99 0.95
N GLN A 361 19.31 2.09 0.23
CA GLN A 361 19.49 3.42 0.82
C GLN A 361 18.11 4.07 0.92
N ILE A 362 17.68 4.49 2.12
CA ILE A 362 16.41 5.16 2.37
C ILE A 362 16.68 6.49 3.07
N GLY A 363 16.29 7.61 2.46
CA GLY A 363 16.68 8.92 2.96
C GLY A 363 15.96 10.08 2.30
N ILE A 364 16.52 11.27 2.46
CA ILE A 364 16.04 12.52 1.87
C ILE A 364 17.17 13.16 1.07
N VAL A 365 16.82 13.72 -0.09
CA VAL A 365 17.71 14.57 -0.91
C VAL A 365 17.12 15.96 -1.05
N GLY A 366 17.96 16.99 -1.09
CA GLY A 366 17.60 18.37 -1.36
C GLY A 366 17.06 18.56 -2.77
N PHE A 367 16.23 19.60 -2.93
CA PHE A 367 15.60 19.95 -4.20
C PHE A 367 15.72 21.45 -4.45
#